data_AF-A0A831P4Z0-F1
#
_entry.id   AF-A0A831P4Z0-F1
#
_cell.length_a   1.000
_cell.length_b   1.000
_cell.length_c   1.000
_cell.angle_alpha   90.00
_cell.angle_beta   90.00
_cell.angle_gamma   90.00
#
_symmetry.space_group_name_H-M   'P 1'
#
loop_
_entity.id
_entity.type
_entity.pdbx_description
1 polymer ?
#
loop_
_entity_poly.entity_id
_entity_poly.type
_entity_poly.pdbx_seq_one_letter_code
_entity_poly.pdbx_strand_id
1 'polypeptide(L)'
;MDKEYSTVGTRMVRTDSLAKVTGKAMYTADVKLPRMLYAKVLRSPYPHARILNIDTSKALKLPGVKAVVTGADTDGVRWGVFKYTQDHPMIAIDKVRYVGEDVAGVAAVDE
;
A
#
# COMPACT_ATOMS: atom_id res chain seq x y z
N MET A 1 19.58 46.25 5.91
CA MET A 1 20.86 45.50 5.85
C MET A 1 20.52 44.16 5.23
N ASP A 2 20.71 44.02 3.92
CA ASP A 2 20.52 42.76 3.23
C ASP A 2 21.60 41.80 3.70
N LYS A 3 21.20 40.76 4.43
CA LYS A 3 22.13 39.70 4.85
C LYS A 3 22.46 38.87 3.63
N GLU A 4 23.72 38.93 3.19
CA GLU A 4 24.25 38.00 2.20
C GLU A 4 24.39 36.62 2.83
N TYR A 5 23.62 35.66 2.35
CA TYR A 5 23.69 34.26 2.76
C TYR A 5 24.52 33.48 1.76
N SER A 6 25.39 32.58 2.24
CA SER A 6 26.24 31.76 1.37
C SER A 6 25.47 30.76 0.50
N THR A 7 24.22 30.46 0.84
CA THR A 7 23.42 29.41 0.19
C THR A 7 22.01 29.87 -0.20
N VAL A 8 21.36 30.71 0.62
CA VAL A 8 20.00 31.21 0.34
C VAL A 8 20.03 32.13 -0.87
N GLY A 9 19.18 31.87 -1.86
CA GLY A 9 19.11 32.66 -3.11
C GLY A 9 20.13 32.26 -4.19
N THR A 10 20.97 31.26 -3.94
CA THR A 10 21.99 30.80 -4.89
C THR A 10 21.51 29.58 -5.70
N ARG A 11 22.08 29.38 -6.90
CA ARG A 11 21.82 28.19 -7.74
C ARG A 11 22.65 27.00 -7.24
N MET A 12 22.17 26.34 -6.18
CA MET A 12 22.80 25.12 -5.67
C MET A 12 22.27 23.86 -6.37
N VAL A 13 23.16 22.87 -6.55
CA VAL A 13 22.77 21.54 -6.99
C VAL A 13 22.07 20.81 -5.84
N ARG A 14 20.87 20.29 -6.09
CA ARG A 14 20.13 19.49 -5.10
C ARG A 14 20.87 18.18 -4.82
N THR A 15 20.97 17.81 -3.55
CA THR A 15 21.80 16.70 -3.07
C THR A 15 21.43 15.32 -3.65
N ASP A 16 20.16 15.12 -3.99
CA ASP A 16 19.62 13.88 -4.54
C ASP A 16 19.61 13.84 -6.09
N SER A 17 19.95 14.94 -6.76
CA SER A 17 19.80 15.06 -8.22
C SER A 17 20.64 14.03 -8.97
N LEU A 18 21.90 13.84 -8.57
CA LEU A 18 22.81 12.94 -9.27
C LEU A 18 22.32 11.49 -9.24
N ALA A 19 21.86 11.00 -8.08
CA ALA A 19 21.35 9.64 -7.96
C ALA A 19 20.08 9.44 -8.81
N LYS A 20 19.19 10.45 -8.86
CA LYS A 20 17.96 10.39 -9.64
C LYS A 20 18.22 10.36 -11.16
N VAL A 21 19.09 11.23 -11.67
CA VAL A 21 19.37 11.30 -13.12
C VAL A 21 20.24 10.15 -13.64
N THR A 22 20.94 9.45 -12.74
CA THR A 22 21.79 8.29 -13.10
C THR A 22 21.09 6.94 -12.90
N GLY A 23 19.84 6.92 -12.42
CA GLY A 23 19.14 5.69 -12.07
C GLY A 23 19.71 4.96 -10.83
N LYS A 24 20.58 5.62 -10.06
CA LYS A 24 21.15 5.07 -8.81
C LYS A 24 20.27 5.31 -7.59
N ALA A 25 19.25 6.18 -7.71
CA ALA A 25 18.29 6.39 -6.65
C ALA A 25 17.42 5.13 -6.49
N MET A 26 17.40 4.58 -5.27
CA MET A 26 16.54 3.46 -4.91
C MET A 26 15.16 3.98 -4.47
N TYR A 27 14.11 3.52 -5.14
CA TYR A 27 12.73 3.73 -4.73
C TYR A 27 12.21 2.48 -4.02
N THR A 28 11.01 2.58 -3.43
CA THR A 28 10.40 1.48 -2.67
C THR A 28 10.24 0.21 -3.48
N ALA A 29 9.97 0.32 -4.79
CA ALA A 29 9.84 -0.82 -5.70
C ALA A 29 11.18 -1.52 -6.03
N ASP A 30 12.31 -0.82 -5.85
CA ASP A 30 13.64 -1.37 -6.14
C ASP A 30 14.18 -2.22 -4.98
N VAL A 31 13.59 -2.07 -3.79
CA VAL A 31 14.03 -2.76 -2.57
C VAL A 31 13.67 -4.24 -2.66
N LYS A 32 14.69 -5.10 -2.55
CA LYS A 32 14.54 -6.56 -2.45
C LYS A 32 15.15 -7.06 -1.16
N LEU A 33 14.37 -7.81 -0.37
CA LEU A 33 14.80 -8.38 0.90
C LEU A 33 14.84 -9.91 0.85
N PRO A 34 15.76 -10.58 1.58
CA PRO A 34 15.72 -12.02 1.71
C PRO A 34 14.39 -12.50 2.29
N ARG A 35 13.78 -13.52 1.65
CA ARG A 35 12.47 -14.09 2.04
C ARG A 35 11.28 -13.10 1.93
N MET A 36 11.40 -12.08 1.07
CA MET A 36 10.30 -11.16 0.78
C MET A 36 9.11 -11.90 0.15
N LEU A 37 7.90 -11.53 0.58
CA LEU A 37 6.67 -11.95 -0.08
C LEU A 37 6.14 -10.81 -0.94
N TYR A 38 5.48 -11.16 -2.03
CA TYR A 38 4.78 -10.26 -2.93
C TYR A 38 3.30 -10.24 -2.55
N ALA A 39 2.73 -9.04 -2.49
CA ALA A 39 1.34 -8.84 -2.12
C ALA A 39 0.50 -8.40 -3.33
N LYS A 40 -0.67 -9.02 -3.50
CA LYS A 40 -1.70 -8.56 -4.45
C LYS A 40 -3.01 -8.35 -3.72
N VAL A 41 -3.70 -7.25 -4.06
CA VAL A 41 -4.96 -6.85 -3.44
C VAL A 41 -6.10 -7.06 -4.41
N LEU A 42 -7.08 -7.85 -4.00
CA LEU A 42 -8.37 -7.98 -4.67
C LEU A 42 -9.20 -6.75 -4.37
N ARG A 43 -9.57 -6.02 -5.43
CA ARG A 43 -10.33 -4.77 -5.33
C ARG A 43 -11.77 -4.95 -5.82
N SER A 44 -12.68 -4.19 -5.23
CA SER A 44 -14.08 -4.16 -5.64
C SER A 44 -14.24 -3.67 -7.08
N PRO A 45 -14.95 -4.42 -7.95
CA PRO A 45 -15.38 -3.91 -9.25
C PRO A 45 -16.66 -3.06 -9.15
N TYR A 46 -17.30 -3.02 -7.99
CA TYR A 46 -18.59 -2.37 -7.77
C TYR A 46 -18.43 -1.03 -7.03
N PRO A 47 -19.23 -0.01 -7.38
CA PRO A 47 -19.20 1.28 -6.69
C PRO A 47 -19.82 1.22 -5.29
N HIS A 48 -20.77 0.33 -5.03
CA HIS A 48 -21.30 0.08 -3.69
C HIS A 48 -21.98 -1.30 -3.66
N ALA A 49 -21.56 -2.18 -2.76
CA ALA A 49 -22.13 -3.54 -2.65
C ALA A 49 -21.93 -4.10 -1.24
N ARG A 50 -22.85 -4.96 -0.80
CA ARG A 50 -22.68 -5.72 0.44
C ARG A 50 -21.80 -6.93 0.18
N ILE A 51 -20.86 -7.20 1.07
CA ILE A 51 -20.05 -8.42 1.05
C ILE A 51 -20.86 -9.50 1.75
N LEU A 52 -21.31 -10.49 1.00
CA LEU A 52 -22.06 -11.62 1.57
C LEU A 52 -21.13 -12.72 2.07
N ASN A 53 -20.06 -13.00 1.32
CA ASN A 53 -19.09 -14.03 1.65
C ASN A 53 -17.76 -13.77 0.94
N ILE A 54 -16.65 -14.14 1.58
CA ILE A 54 -15.31 -14.20 0.98
C ILE A 54 -14.76 -15.61 1.24
N ASP A 55 -14.64 -16.42 0.19
CA ASP A 55 -14.04 -17.75 0.27
C ASP A 55 -12.55 -17.70 -0.12
N THR A 56 -11.68 -17.88 0.86
CA THR A 56 -10.21 -17.86 0.71
C THR A 56 -9.62 -19.24 0.41
N SER A 57 -10.43 -20.30 0.44
CA SER A 57 -9.95 -21.69 0.43
C SER A 57 -9.17 -22.07 -0.83
N LYS A 58 -9.56 -21.56 -1.99
CA LYS A 58 -8.86 -21.81 -3.26
C LYS A 58 -7.51 -21.10 -3.31
N ALA A 59 -7.46 -19.84 -2.86
CA ALA A 59 -6.23 -19.05 -2.85
C ALA A 59 -5.20 -19.66 -1.90
N LEU A 60 -5.61 -20.09 -0.71
CA LEU A 60 -4.73 -20.75 0.28
C LEU A 60 -4.14 -22.08 -0.20
N LYS A 61 -4.76 -22.74 -1.18
CA LYS A 61 -4.28 -24.00 -1.76
C LYS A 61 -3.26 -23.81 -2.88
N LEU A 62 -3.09 -22.59 -3.40
CA LEU A 62 -2.16 -22.34 -4.48
C LEU A 62 -0.72 -22.48 -3.97
N PRO A 63 0.17 -23.19 -4.71
CA PRO A 63 1.58 -23.24 -4.39
C PRO A 63 2.17 -21.83 -4.28
N GLY A 64 3.01 -21.61 -3.28
CA GLY A 64 3.68 -20.31 -3.07
C GLY A 64 2.89 -19.29 -2.25
N VAL A 65 1.57 -19.42 -2.12
CA VAL A 65 0.77 -18.57 -1.22
C VAL A 65 1.12 -18.87 0.23
N LYS A 66 1.38 -17.82 1.01
CA LYS A 66 1.73 -17.88 2.43
C LYS A 66 0.65 -17.33 3.34
N ALA A 67 -0.13 -16.36 2.85
CA ALA A 67 -1.24 -15.80 3.58
C ALA A 67 -2.31 -15.25 2.64
N VAL A 68 -3.56 -15.28 3.10
CA VAL A 68 -4.66 -14.51 2.54
C VAL A 68 -5.26 -13.73 3.70
N VAL A 69 -5.41 -12.42 3.54
CA VAL A 69 -5.96 -11.51 4.55
C VAL A 69 -7.25 -10.89 4.05
N THR A 70 -8.19 -10.67 4.95
CA THR A 70 -9.52 -10.12 4.70
C THR A 70 -9.84 -9.05 5.75
N GLY A 71 -11.00 -8.41 5.63
CA GLY A 71 -11.49 -7.50 6.67
C GLY A 71 -11.60 -8.13 8.06
N ALA A 72 -11.77 -9.46 8.15
CA ALA A 72 -11.86 -10.17 9.42
C ALA A 72 -10.53 -10.16 10.21
N ASP A 73 -9.39 -10.02 9.51
CA ASP A 73 -8.05 -10.03 10.11
C ASP A 73 -7.61 -8.66 10.64
N THR A 74 -8.51 -7.67 10.63
CA THR A 74 -8.19 -6.28 10.99
C THR A 74 -8.55 -5.91 12.43
N ASP A 75 -9.08 -6.85 13.22
CA ASP A 75 -9.57 -6.62 14.59
C ASP A 75 -10.56 -5.44 14.73
N GLY A 76 -11.24 -5.06 13.63
CA GLY A 76 -12.15 -3.91 13.59
C GLY A 76 -11.45 -2.55 13.67
N VAL A 77 -10.13 -2.50 13.52
CA VAL A 77 -9.35 -1.26 13.52
C VAL A 77 -9.77 -0.39 12.32
N ARG A 78 -10.12 0.86 12.62
CA ARG A 78 -10.48 1.84 11.60
C ARG A 78 -9.26 2.62 11.14
N TRP A 79 -9.26 2.92 9.84
CA TRP A 79 -8.23 3.69 9.16
C TRP A 79 -8.69 5.11 8.86
N GLY A 80 -7.72 6.01 8.84
CA GLY A 80 -7.85 7.41 8.51
C GLY A 80 -6.48 8.07 8.62
N VAL A 81 -6.19 9.02 7.73
CA VAL A 81 -4.90 9.76 7.75
C VAL A 81 -4.69 10.46 9.10
N PHE A 82 -5.78 10.96 9.69
CA PHE A 82 -5.76 11.57 11.01
C PHE A 82 -6.60 10.75 11.98
N LYS A 83 -6.27 10.87 13.27
CA LYS A 83 -6.99 10.18 14.36
C LYS A 83 -8.50 10.46 14.36
N TYR A 84 -8.91 11.67 13.97
CA TYR A 84 -10.32 12.06 13.92
C TYR A 84 -11.04 11.68 12.61
N THR A 85 -10.32 11.17 11.61
CA THR A 85 -10.88 10.71 10.33
C THR A 85 -10.88 9.18 10.22
N GLN A 86 -10.83 8.46 11.34
CA GLN A 86 -10.81 6.99 11.36
C GLN A 86 -12.24 6.42 11.19
N ASP A 87 -12.83 6.61 10.01
CA ASP A 87 -14.23 6.31 9.73
C ASP A 87 -14.45 5.09 8.83
N HIS A 88 -13.39 4.55 8.22
CA HIS A 88 -13.48 3.41 7.30
C HIS A 88 -12.55 2.26 7.73
N PRO A 89 -12.86 1.00 7.37
CA PRO A 89 -11.98 -0.13 7.68
C PRO A 89 -10.74 -0.14 6.76
N MET A 90 -9.68 -0.85 7.18
CA MET A 90 -8.49 -1.08 6.36
C MET A 90 -8.79 -1.92 5.11
N ILE A 91 -9.58 -2.98 5.28
CA ILE A 91 -10.09 -3.85 4.23
C ILE A 91 -11.60 -3.95 4.48
N ALA A 92 -12.41 -3.89 3.42
CA ALA A 92 -13.86 -3.93 3.54
C ALA A 92 -14.35 -5.18 4.30
N ILE A 93 -15.27 -4.99 5.24
CA ILE A 93 -15.81 -6.06 6.11
C ILE A 93 -17.24 -6.41 5.69
N ASP A 94 -18.14 -5.44 5.75
CA ASP A 94 -19.59 -5.61 5.55
C ASP A 94 -20.04 -5.18 4.15
N LYS A 95 -19.39 -4.15 3.61
CA LYS A 95 -19.71 -3.56 2.32
C LYS A 95 -18.52 -2.82 1.75
N VAL A 96 -18.54 -2.70 0.43
CA VAL A 96 -17.73 -1.77 -0.35
C VAL A 96 -18.56 -0.53 -0.67
N ARG A 97 -17.88 0.61 -0.76
CA ARG A 97 -18.36 1.99 -0.84
C ARG A 97 -17.86 2.70 -2.11
N TYR A 98 -16.85 2.15 -2.79
CA TYR A 98 -16.36 2.66 -4.07
C TYR A 98 -15.67 1.57 -4.92
N VAL A 99 -15.55 1.83 -6.22
CA VAL A 99 -14.79 0.97 -7.15
C VAL A 99 -13.32 1.07 -6.77
N GLY A 100 -12.67 -0.08 -6.58
CA GLY A 100 -11.27 -0.14 -6.19
C GLY A 100 -11.03 -0.32 -4.70
N GLU A 101 -12.07 -0.31 -3.85
CA GLU A 101 -11.92 -0.59 -2.41
C GLU A 101 -11.38 -1.99 -2.16
N ASP A 102 -10.50 -2.13 -1.17
CA ASP A 102 -9.78 -3.37 -0.88
C ASP A 102 -10.73 -4.39 -0.23
N VAL A 103 -10.79 -5.60 -0.79
CA VAL A 103 -11.68 -6.69 -0.33
C VAL A 103 -10.90 -7.82 0.31
N ALA A 104 -9.74 -8.18 -0.26
CA ALA A 104 -8.84 -9.18 0.29
C ALA A 104 -7.41 -8.94 -0.22
N GLY A 105 -6.41 -9.43 0.50
CA GLY A 105 -5.01 -9.43 0.09
C GLY A 105 -4.43 -10.84 0.07
N VAL A 106 -3.53 -11.13 -0.86
CA VAL A 106 -2.76 -12.38 -0.93
C VAL A 106 -1.29 -12.04 -0.80
N ALA A 107 -0.54 -12.81 0.00
CA ALA A 107 0.92 -12.75 0.09
C ALA A 107 1.53 -14.07 -0.41
N ALA A 108 2.41 -14.00 -1.40
CA ALA A 108 3.02 -15.15 -2.07
C ALA A 108 4.54 -14.98 -2.25
N VAL A 109 5.25 -16.04 -2.64
CA VAL A 109 6.71 -16.03 -2.84
C VAL A 109 7.15 -15.39 -4.15
N ASP A 110 6.22 -15.13 -5.07
CA ASP A 110 6.38 -14.51 -6.38
C ASP A 110 5.17 -13.61 -6.72
N GLU A 111 5.32 -12.79 -7.77
CA GLU A 111 4.29 -11.83 -8.25
C GLU A 111 3.25 -12.47 -9.17
#